data_AF-A0A1F7RVR1-F1
#
_entry.id   AF-A0A1F7RVR1-F1
#
_cell.length_a   1.000
_cell.length_b   1.000
_cell.length_c   1.000
_cell.angle_alpha   90.00
_cell.angle_beta   90.00
_cell.angle_gamma   90.00
#
_symmetry.space_group_name_H-M   'P 1'
#
loop_
_entity.id
_entity.type
_entity.pdbx_description
1 polymer ?
#
loop_
_entity_poly.entity_id
_entity_poly.type
_entity_poly.pdbx_seq_one_letter_code
_entity_poly.pdbx_strand_id
1 'polypeptide(L)'
;MITFDDGTIDFWENGRPVLEKYGFSASLFIVTGSVGKKSDWDQHLGELSRPLMSWNQIRELHENRYEICSHTHTHRNLRDLNEQDVMSEFVNSKNIIADNLGAEPKFLAYPRGFYDTIHKQIAKEAGYMGACAVILKWRDLWYSDQFELKRMTIKGTETMFRFKLRLLTSKQVKFNELFSG
;
A
#
# COMPACT_ATOMS: atom_id res chain seq x y z
N MET A 1 -1.29 -5.40 11.73
CA MET A 1 -1.93 -4.98 10.46
C MET A 1 -1.37 -5.84 9.35
N ILE A 2 -2.23 -6.38 8.48
CA ILE A 2 -1.84 -7.12 7.27
C ILE A 2 -2.13 -6.20 6.09
N THR A 3 -1.18 -6.06 5.17
CA THR A 3 -1.34 -5.17 4.01
C THR A 3 -0.97 -5.89 2.72
N PHE A 4 -1.70 -5.58 1.65
CA PHE A 4 -1.40 -6.02 0.29
C PHE A 4 -1.28 -4.80 -0.62
N ASP A 5 -0.35 -4.84 -1.55
CA ASP A 5 -0.11 -3.76 -2.51
C ASP A 5 -0.64 -4.13 -3.90
N ASP A 6 -0.62 -3.17 -4.82
CA ASP A 6 -0.95 -3.25 -6.25
C ASP A 6 -2.41 -3.50 -6.62
N GLY A 7 -3.19 -4.20 -5.80
CA GLY A 7 -4.57 -4.56 -6.12
C GLY A 7 -4.69 -5.70 -7.12
N THR A 8 -3.73 -6.63 -7.10
CA THR A 8 -3.70 -7.81 -7.97
C THR A 8 -4.83 -8.79 -7.67
N ILE A 9 -5.26 -9.52 -8.71
CA ILE A 9 -6.40 -10.47 -8.63
C ILE A 9 -6.11 -11.67 -7.72
N ASP A 10 -4.84 -12.00 -7.49
CA ASP A 10 -4.41 -13.09 -6.62
C ASP A 10 -4.87 -12.89 -5.17
N PHE A 11 -4.97 -11.65 -4.70
CA PHE A 11 -5.55 -11.35 -3.40
C PHE A 11 -7.02 -11.79 -3.37
N TRP A 12 -7.80 -11.43 -4.38
CA TRP A 12 -9.21 -11.81 -4.45
C TRP A 12 -9.41 -13.33 -4.46
N GLU A 13 -8.62 -14.03 -5.29
CA GLU A 13 -8.76 -15.46 -5.51
C GLU A 13 -8.16 -16.31 -4.38
N ASN A 14 -7.08 -15.86 -3.75
CA ASN A 14 -6.29 -16.67 -2.83
C ASN A 14 -6.11 -16.03 -1.45
N GLY A 15 -5.83 -14.73 -1.39
CA GLY A 15 -5.60 -14.01 -0.13
C GLY A 15 -6.86 -13.88 0.72
N ARG A 16 -7.94 -13.38 0.13
CA ARG A 16 -9.24 -13.13 0.76
C ARG A 16 -9.82 -14.40 1.42
N PRO A 17 -9.93 -15.57 0.73
CA PRO A 17 -10.48 -16.78 1.36
C PRO A 17 -9.70 -17.25 2.59
N VAL A 18 -8.36 -17.08 2.57
CA VAL A 18 -7.51 -17.45 3.71
C VAL A 18 -7.75 -16.52 4.89
N LEU A 19 -7.79 -15.20 4.66
CA LEU A 19 -8.04 -14.23 5.73
C LEU A 19 -9.42 -14.44 6.36
N GLU A 20 -10.45 -14.64 5.53
CA GLU A 20 -11.82 -14.90 5.98
C GLU A 20 -11.92 -16.17 6.83
N LYS A 21 -11.25 -17.27 6.41
CA LYS A 21 -11.19 -18.53 7.16
C LYS A 21 -10.68 -18.33 8.59
N TYR A 22 -9.76 -17.40 8.80
CA TYR A 22 -9.16 -17.11 10.11
C TYR A 22 -9.72 -15.86 10.78
N GLY A 23 -10.76 -15.24 10.23
CA GLY A 23 -11.40 -14.05 10.80
C GLY A 23 -10.54 -12.78 10.76
N PHE A 24 -9.54 -12.72 9.88
CA PHE A 24 -8.71 -11.53 9.68
C PHE A 24 -9.26 -10.62 8.59
N SER A 25 -8.89 -9.34 8.66
CA SER A 25 -9.02 -8.37 7.57
C SER A 25 -7.64 -7.83 7.18
N ALA A 26 -7.58 -7.05 6.10
CA ALA A 26 -6.36 -6.42 5.62
C ALA A 26 -6.64 -5.03 5.04
N SER A 27 -5.58 -4.23 4.90
CA SER A 27 -5.58 -2.98 4.13
C SER A 27 -4.96 -3.24 2.76
N LEU A 28 -5.63 -2.80 1.70
CA LEU A 28 -5.19 -2.97 0.32
C LEU A 28 -4.82 -1.62 -0.28
N PHE A 29 -3.59 -1.50 -0.79
CA PHE A 29 -3.13 -0.31 -1.50
C PHE A 29 -3.34 -0.51 -3.00
N ILE A 30 -4.19 0.33 -3.62
CA ILE A 30 -4.66 0.15 -5.00
C ILE A 30 -4.01 1.16 -5.94
N VAL A 31 -3.50 0.67 -7.09
CA VAL A 31 -3.03 1.50 -8.22
C VAL A 31 -4.24 1.86 -9.10
N THR A 32 -4.78 3.06 -8.91
CA THR A 32 -6.11 3.41 -9.44
C THR A 32 -6.19 3.49 -10.96
N GLY A 33 -5.13 3.89 -11.66
CA GLY A 33 -5.10 4.03 -13.13
C GLY A 33 -5.17 2.70 -13.89
N SER A 34 -4.95 1.59 -13.19
CA SER A 34 -4.87 0.25 -13.78
C SER A 34 -5.90 -0.73 -13.24
N VAL A 35 -6.84 -0.30 -12.39
CA VAL A 35 -7.95 -1.13 -11.92
C VAL A 35 -8.71 -1.75 -13.10
N GLY A 36 -8.94 -3.07 -13.03
CA GLY A 36 -9.56 -3.85 -14.10
C GLY A 36 -8.66 -4.12 -15.32
N LYS A 37 -7.37 -3.74 -15.27
CA LYS A 37 -6.37 -3.98 -16.32
C LYS A 37 -5.30 -4.96 -15.82
N LYS A 38 -4.02 -4.66 -16.07
CA LYS A 38 -2.86 -5.45 -15.63
C LYS A 38 -1.78 -4.56 -15.04
N SER A 39 -0.91 -5.15 -14.22
CA SER A 39 0.29 -4.50 -13.66
C SER A 39 1.42 -4.47 -14.68
N ASP A 40 1.38 -3.55 -15.65
CA ASP A 40 2.38 -3.44 -16.71
C ASP A 40 3.52 -2.44 -16.42
N TRP A 41 3.38 -1.62 -15.37
CA TRP A 41 4.33 -0.58 -14.99
C TRP A 41 5.76 -1.06 -14.69
N ASP A 42 5.95 -2.33 -14.31
CA ASP A 42 7.27 -2.92 -14.01
C ASP A 42 7.75 -3.95 -15.05
N GLN A 43 7.07 -4.08 -16.20
CA GLN A 43 7.50 -5.03 -17.25
C GLN A 43 8.93 -4.75 -17.74
N HIS A 44 9.34 -3.48 -17.80
CA HIS A 44 10.69 -3.07 -18.17
C HIS A 44 11.78 -3.54 -17.18
N LEU A 45 11.40 -3.92 -15.96
CA LEU A 45 12.28 -4.50 -14.94
C LEU A 45 12.28 -6.04 -14.97
N GLY A 46 11.56 -6.66 -15.91
CA GLY A 46 11.41 -8.11 -16.02
C GLY A 46 10.32 -8.70 -15.14
N GLU A 47 9.48 -7.88 -14.50
CA GLU A 47 8.36 -8.36 -13.69
C GLU A 47 7.20 -8.85 -14.57
N LEU A 48 6.56 -9.94 -14.13
CA LEU A 48 5.41 -10.50 -14.82
C LEU A 48 4.18 -9.63 -14.63
N SER A 49 3.50 -9.30 -15.74
CA SER A 49 2.25 -8.57 -15.69
C SER A 49 1.12 -9.45 -15.14
N ARG A 50 0.41 -8.94 -14.12
CA ARG A 50 -0.66 -9.66 -13.42
C ARG A 50 -1.98 -8.94 -13.64
N PRO A 51 -3.10 -9.67 -13.82
CA PRO A 51 -4.43 -9.05 -13.81
C PRO A 51 -4.69 -8.35 -12.48
N LEU A 52 -5.36 -7.21 -12.55
CA LEU A 52 -5.75 -6.41 -11.39
C LEU A 52 -7.24 -6.55 -11.14
N MET A 53 -7.65 -6.43 -9.88
CA MET A 53 -9.05 -6.45 -9.50
C MET A 53 -9.82 -5.33 -10.20
N SER A 54 -11.11 -5.58 -10.45
CA SER A 54 -12.07 -4.58 -10.91
C SER A 54 -12.62 -3.75 -9.75
N TRP A 55 -13.22 -2.59 -10.05
CA TRP A 55 -13.90 -1.77 -9.03
C TRP A 55 -15.06 -2.50 -8.33
N ASN A 56 -15.75 -3.40 -9.01
CA ASN A 56 -16.80 -4.22 -8.38
C ASN A 56 -16.23 -5.11 -7.28
N GLN A 57 -15.08 -5.75 -7.54
CA GLN A 57 -14.39 -6.58 -6.55
C GLN A 57 -13.84 -5.74 -5.40
N ILE A 58 -13.22 -4.59 -5.70
CA ILE A 58 -12.70 -3.68 -4.66
C ILE A 58 -13.84 -3.16 -3.78
N ARG A 59 -15.00 -2.85 -4.36
CA ARG A 59 -16.20 -2.44 -3.60
C ARG A 59 -16.70 -3.54 -2.67
N GLU A 60 -16.78 -4.78 -3.16
CA GLU A 60 -17.17 -5.92 -2.31
C GLU A 60 -16.19 -6.10 -1.14
N LEU A 61 -14.88 -5.95 -1.37
CA LEU A 61 -13.90 -5.98 -0.28
C LEU A 61 -14.15 -4.85 0.74
N HIS A 62 -14.36 -3.62 0.27
CA HIS A 62 -14.64 -2.48 1.13
C HIS A 62 -15.88 -2.70 2.02
N GLU A 63 -16.95 -3.26 1.46
CA GLU A 63 -18.17 -3.62 2.20
C GLU A 63 -17.95 -4.75 3.22
N ASN A 64 -16.92 -5.59 3.01
CA ASN A 64 -16.59 -6.75 3.85
C ASN A 64 -15.41 -6.52 4.82
N ARG A 65 -15.24 -5.27 5.31
CA ARG A 65 -14.28 -4.87 6.36
C ARG A 65 -12.81 -4.83 5.91
N TYR A 66 -12.54 -4.89 4.61
CA TYR A 66 -11.20 -4.59 4.10
C TYR A 66 -11.04 -3.08 3.95
N GLU A 67 -9.89 -2.56 4.35
CA GLU A 67 -9.59 -1.14 4.19
C GLU A 67 -8.97 -0.91 2.80
N ILE A 68 -9.53 0.04 2.04
CA ILE A 68 -8.98 0.41 0.73
C ILE A 68 -8.15 1.69 0.86
N CYS A 69 -6.88 1.59 0.49
CA CYS A 69 -5.86 2.62 0.58
C CYS A 69 -5.28 2.94 -0.81
N SER A 70 -4.52 4.03 -0.90
CA SER A 70 -3.97 4.52 -2.17
C SER A 70 -2.57 3.96 -2.45
N HIS A 71 -2.32 3.48 -3.66
CA HIS A 71 -0.97 3.14 -4.12
C HIS A 71 -0.53 4.00 -5.31
N THR A 72 -0.86 5.29 -5.25
CA THR A 72 -0.70 6.26 -6.37
C THR A 72 -1.59 5.93 -7.56
N HIS A 73 -1.55 6.78 -8.59
CA HIS A 73 -2.41 6.61 -9.75
C HIS A 73 -1.80 5.65 -10.77
N THR A 74 -0.51 5.81 -11.06
CA THR A 74 0.18 5.09 -12.14
C THR A 74 1.29 4.17 -11.66
N HIS A 75 1.58 4.13 -10.34
CA HIS A 75 2.70 3.36 -9.77
C HIS A 75 4.07 3.78 -10.33
N ARG A 76 4.20 5.02 -10.82
CA ARG A 76 5.50 5.56 -11.25
C ARG A 76 6.43 5.72 -10.05
N ASN A 77 7.72 5.61 -10.31
CA ASN A 77 8.74 5.96 -9.32
C ASN A 77 8.68 7.46 -9.05
N LEU A 78 8.31 7.83 -7.82
CA LEU A 78 8.10 9.23 -7.46
C LEU A 78 9.36 10.09 -7.62
N ARG A 79 10.55 9.49 -7.47
CA ARG A 79 11.83 10.18 -7.65
C ARG A 79 12.12 10.63 -9.08
N ASP A 80 11.37 10.09 -10.05
CA ASP A 80 11.49 10.45 -11.46
C ASP A 80 10.46 11.53 -11.86
N LEU A 81 9.69 12.05 -10.90
CA LEU A 81 8.62 13.02 -11.09
C LEU A 81 8.99 14.37 -10.49
N ASN A 82 8.42 15.44 -11.04
CA ASN A 82 8.40 16.73 -10.37
C ASN A 82 7.28 16.78 -9.31
N GLU A 83 7.30 17.79 -8.45
CA GLU A 83 6.36 17.93 -7.33
C GLU A 83 4.88 18.00 -7.76
N GLN A 84 4.59 18.64 -8.90
CA GLN A 84 3.23 18.76 -9.43
C GLN A 84 2.69 17.42 -9.93
N ASP A 85 3.56 16.62 -10.56
CA ASP A 85 3.22 15.27 -11.01
C ASP A 85 3.01 14.33 -9.82
N VAL A 86 3.83 14.43 -8.76
CA VAL A 86 3.61 13.68 -7.51
C VAL A 86 2.28 14.06 -6.86
N MET A 87 1.97 15.36 -6.77
CA MET A 87 0.69 15.83 -6.24
C MET A 87 -0.47 15.26 -7.05
N SER A 88 -0.35 15.26 -8.38
CA SER A 88 -1.37 14.71 -9.28
C SER A 88 -1.55 13.21 -9.08
N GLU A 89 -0.46 12.43 -8.95
CA GLU A 89 -0.51 11.00 -8.62
C GLU A 89 -1.30 10.73 -7.33
N PHE A 90 -1.07 11.56 -6.32
CA PHE A 90 -1.66 11.43 -4.99
C PHE A 90 -3.13 11.81 -4.96
N VAL A 91 -3.48 12.98 -5.51
CA VAL A 91 -4.84 13.51 -5.53
C VAL A 91 -5.74 12.71 -6.46
N ASN A 92 -5.27 12.34 -7.66
CA ASN A 92 -6.06 11.53 -8.58
C ASN A 92 -6.41 10.18 -7.96
N SER A 93 -5.43 9.51 -7.36
CA SER A 93 -5.70 8.23 -6.68
C SER A 93 -6.68 8.38 -5.54
N LYS A 94 -6.56 9.45 -4.74
CA LYS A 94 -7.47 9.72 -3.62
C LYS A 94 -8.90 9.95 -4.09
N ASN A 95 -9.09 10.81 -5.09
CA ASN A 95 -10.39 11.17 -5.64
C ASN A 95 -11.06 9.97 -6.32
N ILE A 96 -10.31 9.20 -7.13
CA ILE A 96 -10.88 8.02 -7.80
C ILE A 96 -11.36 6.98 -6.78
N ILE A 97 -10.61 6.74 -5.70
CA ILE A 97 -11.05 5.84 -4.62
C ILE A 97 -12.32 6.39 -3.94
N ALA A 98 -12.33 7.69 -3.62
CA ALA A 98 -13.47 8.35 -3.00
C ALA A 98 -14.74 8.27 -3.86
N ASP A 99 -14.62 8.58 -5.15
CA ASP A 99 -15.71 8.53 -6.13
C ASP A 99 -16.28 7.11 -6.29
N ASN A 100 -15.39 6.11 -6.28
CA ASN A 100 -15.84 4.73 -6.42
C ASN A 100 -16.43 4.20 -5.11
N LEU A 101 -15.88 4.49 -3.94
CA LEU A 101 -16.26 3.82 -2.69
C LEU A 101 -17.12 4.66 -1.74
N GLY A 102 -17.30 5.95 -2.03
CA GLY A 102 -17.95 6.90 -1.12
C GLY A 102 -17.14 7.21 0.14
N ALA A 103 -15.85 6.85 0.17
CA ALA A 103 -14.96 7.04 1.30
C ALA A 103 -13.54 7.36 0.82
N GLU A 104 -12.93 8.39 1.40
CA GLU A 104 -11.55 8.75 1.07
C GLU A 104 -10.54 7.77 1.67
N PRO A 105 -9.49 7.36 0.93
CA PRO A 105 -8.42 6.54 1.48
C PRO A 105 -7.60 7.37 2.46
N LYS A 106 -7.37 6.83 3.66
CA LYS A 106 -6.61 7.49 4.72
C LYS A 106 -5.10 7.38 4.52
N PHE A 107 -4.65 6.24 4.00
CA PHE A 107 -3.23 5.91 3.87
C PHE A 107 -2.79 5.78 2.42
N LEU A 108 -1.54 6.13 2.19
CA LEU A 108 -0.79 5.92 0.95
C LEU A 108 0.25 4.82 1.16
N ALA A 109 0.60 4.06 0.15
CA ALA A 109 1.86 3.33 0.10
C ALA A 109 2.72 3.88 -1.04
N TYR A 110 4.00 4.14 -0.79
CA TYR A 110 4.91 4.61 -1.83
C TYR A 110 5.26 3.46 -2.78
N PRO A 111 5.15 3.64 -4.11
CA PRO A 111 5.53 2.63 -5.09
C PRO A 111 6.94 2.11 -4.85
N ARG A 112 7.11 0.79 -4.79
CA ARG A 112 8.38 0.10 -4.50
C ARG A 112 9.05 0.50 -3.17
N GLY A 113 8.35 1.24 -2.30
CA GLY A 113 8.89 1.81 -1.06
C GLY A 113 9.87 2.97 -1.27
N PHE A 114 9.98 3.53 -2.48
CA PHE A 114 10.87 4.66 -2.77
C PHE A 114 10.17 6.00 -2.56
N TYR A 115 10.76 6.84 -1.72
CA TYR A 115 10.29 8.18 -1.43
C TYR A 115 11.45 9.04 -0.90
N ASP A 116 11.22 10.34 -0.79
CA ASP A 116 12.14 11.36 -0.29
C ASP A 116 11.33 12.30 0.62
N THR A 117 11.99 13.23 1.33
CA THR A 117 11.31 14.14 2.27
C THR A 117 10.19 14.94 1.60
N ILE A 118 10.40 15.39 0.36
CA ILE A 118 9.38 16.14 -0.40
C ILE A 118 8.11 15.32 -0.64
N HIS A 119 8.23 14.02 -0.92
CA HIS A 119 7.09 13.13 -1.12
C HIS A 119 6.23 12.96 0.14
N LYS A 120 6.84 13.07 1.33
CA LYS A 120 6.09 13.07 2.60
C LYS A 120 5.27 14.35 2.77
N GLN A 121 5.89 15.49 2.47
CA GLN A 121 5.23 16.79 2.54
C GLN A 121 4.05 16.85 1.57
N ILE A 122 4.25 16.43 0.32
CA ILE A 122 3.18 16.38 -0.69
C ILE A 122 2.07 15.40 -0.27
N ALA A 123 2.39 14.25 0.32
CA ALA A 123 1.37 13.32 0.82
C ALA A 123 0.51 13.94 1.93
N LYS A 124 1.12 14.72 2.83
CA LYS A 124 0.40 15.47 3.86
C LYS A 124 -0.50 16.54 3.25
N GLU A 125 0.01 17.31 2.28
CA GLU A 125 -0.73 18.36 1.58
C GLU A 125 -1.89 17.80 0.73
N ALA A 126 -1.72 16.62 0.14
CA ALA A 126 -2.79 15.86 -0.53
C ALA A 126 -3.86 15.32 0.44
N GLY A 127 -3.67 15.51 1.75
CA GLY A 127 -4.63 15.16 2.79
C GLY A 127 -4.63 13.68 3.17
N TYR A 128 -3.52 12.97 2.98
CA TYR A 128 -3.35 11.64 3.58
C TYR A 128 -3.07 11.75 5.08
N MET A 129 -3.53 10.78 5.86
CA MET A 129 -3.24 10.65 7.28
C MET A 129 -1.91 9.97 7.56
N GLY A 130 -1.29 9.35 6.56
CA GLY A 130 0.01 8.72 6.71
C GLY A 130 0.39 7.95 5.45
N ALA A 131 1.63 7.49 5.42
CA ALA A 131 2.15 6.77 4.27
C ALA A 131 3.03 5.60 4.69
N CYS A 132 2.88 4.48 4.02
CA CYS A 132 3.65 3.27 4.23
C CYS A 132 4.87 3.23 3.32
N ALA A 133 6.00 2.82 3.92
CA ALA A 133 7.25 2.56 3.25
C ALA A 133 7.70 1.11 3.52
N VAL A 134 8.59 0.59 2.67
CA VAL A 134 9.20 -0.74 2.89
C VAL A 134 10.50 -0.57 3.66
N ILE A 135 10.73 -1.41 4.67
CA ILE A 135 12.03 -1.47 5.35
C ILE A 135 13.04 -2.10 4.38
N LEU A 136 13.91 -1.27 3.78
CA LEU A 136 14.96 -1.75 2.89
C LEU A 136 16.21 -2.24 3.65
N LYS A 137 16.44 -1.79 4.90
CA LYS A 137 17.60 -2.16 5.72
C LYS A 137 17.25 -2.40 7.18
N TRP A 138 17.92 -3.37 7.81
CA TRP A 138 17.78 -3.70 9.24
C TRP A 138 18.11 -2.54 10.19
N ARG A 139 18.87 -1.53 9.74
CA ARG A 139 19.29 -0.41 10.58
C ARG A 139 18.18 0.63 10.81
N ASP A 140 17.08 0.55 10.06
CA ASP A 140 16.03 1.57 10.06
C ASP A 140 14.91 1.30 11.08
N LEU A 141 15.12 0.37 12.03
CA LEU A 141 14.11 -0.13 12.97
C LEU A 141 13.65 0.85 14.06
N TRP A 142 14.34 1.99 14.23
CA TRP A 142 14.28 2.75 15.48
C TRP A 142 13.40 4.01 15.42
N TYR A 143 13.06 4.50 14.22
CA TYR A 143 12.22 5.69 14.01
C TYR A 143 11.23 5.45 12.88
N SER A 144 9.95 5.71 13.11
CA SER A 144 8.91 5.71 12.07
C SER A 144 8.13 7.00 12.20
N ASP A 145 8.18 7.79 11.14
CA ASP A 145 7.35 8.98 10.93
C ASP A 145 5.95 8.52 10.45
N GLN A 146 4.92 9.31 10.71
CA GLN A 146 3.54 9.06 10.25
C GLN A 146 3.45 8.90 8.73
N PHE A 147 4.34 9.57 7.99
CA PHE A 147 4.52 9.44 6.53
C PHE A 147 5.68 8.51 6.16
N GLU A 148 6.09 7.64 7.06
CA GLU A 148 7.12 6.61 6.86
C GLU A 148 6.80 5.37 7.74
N LEU A 149 5.57 4.89 7.64
CA LEU A 149 5.14 3.69 8.34
C LEU A 149 5.83 2.48 7.73
N LYS A 150 6.83 2.00 8.46
CA LYS A 150 7.71 0.90 8.03
C LYS A 150 6.98 -0.43 8.03
N ARG A 151 6.98 -1.09 6.87
CA ARG A 151 6.39 -2.41 6.66
C ARG A 151 7.45 -3.48 6.40
N MET A 152 7.10 -4.70 6.81
CA MET A 152 7.89 -5.89 6.58
C MET A 152 7.41 -6.60 5.32
N THR A 153 8.23 -6.61 4.27
CA THR A 153 7.91 -7.41 3.06
C THR A 153 8.03 -8.89 3.37
N ILE A 154 6.99 -9.65 3.07
CA ILE A 154 6.97 -11.11 3.10
C ILE A 154 7.21 -11.62 1.68
N LYS A 155 8.17 -12.53 1.49
CA LYS A 155 8.48 -13.12 0.19
C LYS A 155 8.06 -14.58 0.17
N GLY A 156 7.54 -15.08 -0.95
CA GLY A 156 7.14 -16.49 -1.10
C GLY A 156 8.28 -17.49 -0.94
N THR A 157 9.54 -17.04 -1.05
CA THR A 157 10.74 -17.85 -0.85
C THR A 157 11.20 -17.92 0.61
N GLU A 158 10.45 -17.33 1.54
CA GLU A 158 10.82 -17.25 2.95
C GLU A 158 10.40 -18.50 3.74
N THR A 159 11.29 -19.02 4.59
CA THR A 159 10.96 -20.17 5.45
C THR A 159 10.11 -19.75 6.64
N MET A 160 9.30 -20.67 7.17
CA MET A 160 8.49 -20.40 8.38
C MET A 160 9.34 -20.02 9.59
N PHE A 161 10.56 -20.55 9.70
CA PHE A 161 11.50 -20.14 10.77
C PHE A 161 11.87 -18.67 10.63
N ARG A 162 12.26 -18.23 9.42
CA ARG A 162 12.65 -16.85 9.16
C ARG A 162 11.47 -15.89 9.33
N PHE A 163 10.28 -16.27 8.88
CA PHE A 163 9.04 -15.54 9.10
C PHE A 163 8.76 -15.31 10.59
N LYS A 164 8.80 -16.37 11.40
CA LYS A 164 8.61 -16.29 12.86
C LYS A 164 9.66 -15.40 13.53
N LEU A 165 10.93 -15.55 13.16
CA LEU A 165 12.01 -14.72 13.71
C LEU A 165 11.79 -13.23 13.42
N ARG A 166 11.40 -12.88 12.19
CA ARG A 166 11.11 -11.48 11.83
C ARG A 166 9.92 -10.92 12.61
N LEU A 167 8.85 -11.69 12.80
CA LEU A 167 7.72 -11.27 13.62
C LEU A 167 8.15 -10.98 15.08
N LEU A 168 8.92 -11.86 15.69
CA LEU A 168 9.37 -11.73 17.08
C LEU A 168 10.35 -10.57 17.30
N THR A 169 11.15 -10.25 16.29
CA THR A 169 12.18 -9.19 16.36
C THR A 169 11.69 -7.84 15.86
N SER A 170 10.49 -7.77 15.28
CA SER A 170 9.93 -6.53 14.76
C SER A 170 9.42 -5.62 15.87
N LYS A 171 9.75 -4.33 15.78
CA LYS A 171 9.18 -3.31 16.66
C LYS A 171 7.72 -3.11 16.29
N GLN A 172 6.83 -3.26 17.27
CA GLN A 172 5.42 -2.93 17.10
C GLN A 172 5.28 -1.41 17.23
N VAL A 173 4.70 -0.78 16.22
CA VAL A 173 4.30 0.63 16.30
C VAL A 173 2.87 0.68 16.81
N LYS A 174 2.63 1.37 17.92
CA LYS A 174 1.28 1.58 18.42
C LYS A 174 0.67 2.76 17.69
N PHE A 175 -0.46 2.54 17.04
CA PHE A 175 -1.12 3.55 16.21
C PHE A 175 -1.42 4.83 17.01
N ASN A 176 -1.83 4.71 18.27
CA ASN A 176 -2.14 5.86 19.13
C ASN A 176 -0.95 6.80 19.37
N GLU A 177 0.30 6.32 19.25
CA GLU A 177 1.51 7.12 19.43
C GLU A 177 1.84 7.98 18.20
N LEU A 178 1.24 7.69 17.04
CA LEU A 178 1.48 8.40 15.78
C LEU A 178 0.52 9.58 15.53
N PHE A 179 -0.62 9.62 16.22
CA PHE A 179 -1.70 10.58 15.99
C PHE A 179 -2.05 11.41 17.24
N SER A 180 -1.21 11.39 18.26
CA SER A 180 -1.42 12.08 19.55
C SER A 180 -0.82 13.49 19.62
N GLY A 181 -0.62 14.15 18.46
CA GLY A 181 -0.08 15.50 18.33
C GLY A 181 -1.12 16.54 17.94
#